data_AF-A0A257SLF6-F1
#
_entry.id   AF-A0A257SLF6-F1
#
_cell.length_a   1.000
_cell.length_b   1.000
_cell.length_c   1.000
_cell.angle_alpha   90.00
_cell.angle_beta   90.00
_cell.angle_gamma   90.00
#
_symmetry.space_group_name_H-M   'P 1'
#
loop_
_entity.id
_entity.type
_entity.pdbx_description
1 polymer ?
#
loop_
_entity_poly.entity_id
_entity_poly.type
_entity_poly.pdbx_seq_one_letter_code
_entity_poly.pdbx_strand_id
1 'polypeptide(L)'
;GHEYQHLINASRRMYIINSPIVDEDTWLNEGLSHIAEELIFYRSAQLAPRQNIGLVTLSDPRVWSAFGQFMWGNQGRYQTYLPVTESHGPLGESLGDDDLPTRGAIWSLLRYLADRTRTTDGNFWYQLVNSQTVGMANLQQVLGTDPTPYFRDWATSVFTDDFVDGIAPQYTQPSWDWREVYPLTHGSYVGPLSHS
;
A
#
# COMPACT_ATOMS: atom_id res chain seq x y z
N GLY A 1 -5.93 -4.34 14.10
CA GLY A 1 -4.75 -3.54 13.70
C GLY A 1 -5.22 -2.39 12.84
N HIS A 2 -5.90 -2.73 11.75
CA HIS A 2 -6.68 -1.87 10.88
C HIS A 2 -7.63 -0.88 11.60
N GLU A 3 -8.52 -1.36 12.47
CA GLU A 3 -9.54 -0.52 13.14
C GLU A 3 -8.93 0.39 14.21
N TYR A 4 -7.80 -0.02 14.80
CA TYR A 4 -7.04 0.83 15.71
C TYR A 4 -6.40 2.01 14.98
N GLN A 5 -6.00 1.85 13.72
CA GLN A 5 -5.47 2.95 12.92
C GLN A 5 -6.56 4.00 12.62
N HIS A 6 -7.78 3.55 12.30
CA HIS A 6 -8.93 4.44 12.16
C HIS A 6 -9.19 5.26 13.44
N LEU A 7 -9.15 4.60 14.61
CA LEU A 7 -9.28 5.28 15.91
C LEU A 7 -8.14 6.25 16.21
N ILE A 8 -6.89 5.91 15.85
CA ILE A 8 -5.74 6.81 16.00
C ILE A 8 -5.90 8.05 15.11
N ASN A 9 -6.31 7.89 13.86
CA ASN A 9 -6.49 9.00 12.94
C ASN A 9 -7.60 9.96 13.44
N ALA A 10 -8.77 9.41 13.78
CA ALA A 10 -9.88 10.18 14.30
C ALA A 10 -9.55 10.88 15.64
N SER A 11 -8.95 10.17 16.60
CA SER A 11 -8.60 10.75 17.90
C SER A 11 -7.56 11.85 17.80
N ARG A 12 -6.56 11.71 16.91
CA ARG A 12 -5.55 12.76 16.68
C ARG A 12 -6.18 14.02 16.08
N ARG A 13 -7.05 13.85 15.09
CA ARG A 13 -7.79 14.95 14.44
C ARG A 13 -8.66 15.71 15.45
N MET A 14 -9.39 14.99 16.30
CA MET A 14 -10.23 15.59 17.35
C MET A 14 -9.42 16.30 18.43
N TYR A 15 -8.42 15.64 19.03
CA TYR A 15 -7.89 16.05 20.33
C TYR A 15 -6.47 16.63 20.31
N ILE A 16 -5.71 16.39 19.24
CA ILE A 16 -4.30 16.83 19.16
C ILE A 16 -4.16 18.03 18.23
N ILE A 17 -4.69 17.94 17.02
CA ILE A 17 -4.54 19.01 16.02
C ILE A 17 -5.78 19.93 15.92
N ASN A 18 -6.84 19.64 16.70
CA ASN A 18 -8.11 20.38 16.72
C ASN A 18 -8.61 20.67 15.30
N SER A 19 -8.63 19.65 14.45
CA SER A 19 -9.05 19.79 13.06
C SER A 19 -10.55 20.11 13.00
N PRO A 20 -10.99 21.06 12.16
CA PRO A 20 -12.41 21.33 11.94
C PRO A 20 -13.12 20.16 11.24
N ILE A 21 -12.36 19.32 10.52
CA ILE A 21 -12.83 18.10 9.88
C ILE A 21 -12.19 16.91 10.59
N VAL A 22 -13.02 16.14 11.27
CA VAL A 22 -12.59 15.06 12.15
C VAL A 22 -12.35 13.76 11.39
N ASP A 23 -13.15 13.51 10.37
CA ASP A 23 -13.02 12.32 9.53
C ASP A 23 -12.14 12.62 8.32
N GLU A 24 -11.18 11.73 8.05
CA GLU A 24 -10.45 11.74 6.78
C GLU A 24 -11.34 11.18 5.67
N ASP A 25 -11.08 11.56 4.41
CA ASP A 25 -11.76 10.94 3.27
C ASP A 25 -11.59 9.42 3.33
N THR A 26 -12.68 8.67 3.15
CA THR A 26 -12.72 7.20 3.37
C THR A 26 -11.59 6.48 2.67
N TRP A 27 -11.33 6.80 1.39
CA TRP A 27 -10.26 6.16 0.61
C TRP A 27 -8.88 6.32 1.26
N LEU A 28 -8.53 7.55 1.70
CA LEU A 28 -7.22 7.84 2.27
C LEU A 28 -7.11 7.23 3.67
N ASN A 29 -8.20 7.27 4.43
CA ASN A 29 -8.26 6.66 5.76
C ASN A 29 -8.07 5.12 5.71
N GLU A 30 -8.79 4.44 4.80
CA GLU A 30 -8.65 3.00 4.55
C GLU A 30 -7.25 2.64 4.06
N GLY A 31 -6.71 3.42 3.11
CA GLY A 31 -5.34 3.25 2.62
C GLY A 31 -4.29 3.35 3.72
N LEU A 32 -4.39 4.36 4.60
CA LEU A 32 -3.48 4.52 5.74
C LEU A 32 -3.60 3.37 6.75
N SER A 33 -4.80 2.82 6.94
CA SER A 33 -5.02 1.61 7.76
C SER A 33 -4.33 0.38 7.18
N HIS A 34 -4.37 0.19 5.86
CA HIS A 34 -3.61 -0.87 5.20
C HIS A 34 -2.09 -0.64 5.22
N ILE A 35 -1.63 0.61 5.08
CA ILE A 35 -0.20 0.95 5.27
C ILE A 35 0.25 0.63 6.70
N ALA A 36 -0.57 0.88 7.73
CA ALA A 36 -0.22 0.53 9.10
C ALA A 36 0.00 -0.99 9.26
N GLU A 37 -0.80 -1.83 8.61
CA GLU A 37 -0.59 -3.29 8.57
C GLU A 37 0.76 -3.64 7.93
N GLU A 38 1.12 -3.00 6.81
CA GLU A 38 2.42 -3.18 6.15
C GLU A 38 3.60 -2.74 7.03
N LEU A 39 3.48 -1.63 7.75
CA LEU A 39 4.52 -1.18 8.68
C LEU A 39 4.76 -2.18 9.82
N ILE A 40 3.70 -2.84 10.31
CA ILE A 40 3.81 -3.92 11.30
C ILE A 40 4.44 -5.17 10.66
N PHE A 41 4.13 -5.47 9.40
CA PHE A 41 4.82 -6.51 8.64
C PHE A 41 6.33 -6.28 8.61
N TYR A 42 6.79 -5.10 8.15
CA TYR A 42 8.22 -4.78 8.08
C TYR A 42 8.90 -4.93 9.45
N ARG A 43 8.25 -4.41 10.50
CA ARG A 43 8.77 -4.50 11.87
C ARG A 43 8.89 -5.95 12.34
N SER A 44 7.90 -6.79 12.07
CA SER A 44 7.84 -8.18 12.52
C SER A 44 8.78 -9.09 11.71
N ALA A 45 8.87 -8.85 10.41
CA ALA A 45 9.75 -9.57 9.49
C ALA A 45 11.22 -9.11 9.59
N GLN A 46 11.50 -8.00 10.27
CA GLN A 46 12.81 -7.32 10.29
C GLN A 46 13.28 -6.93 8.88
N LEU A 47 12.34 -6.42 8.08
CA LEU A 47 12.53 -5.93 6.74
C LEU A 47 12.30 -4.43 6.68
N ALA A 48 12.50 -3.86 5.51
CA ALA A 48 12.24 -2.47 5.16
C ALA A 48 11.55 -2.40 3.78
N PRO A 49 10.88 -1.28 3.47
CA PRO A 49 10.40 -1.03 2.11
C PRO A 49 11.59 -0.90 1.12
N ARG A 50 11.27 -0.92 -0.18
CA ARG A 50 12.23 -0.79 -1.30
C ARG A 50 13.26 -1.94 -1.39
N GLN A 51 12.85 -3.17 -1.05
CA GLN A 51 13.71 -4.37 -1.08
C GLN A 51 13.36 -5.37 -2.18
N ASN A 52 12.40 -5.05 -3.05
CA ASN A 52 11.80 -5.95 -4.03
C ASN A 52 11.42 -7.31 -3.42
N ILE A 53 10.55 -7.28 -2.40
CA ILE A 53 10.20 -8.47 -1.63
C ILE A 53 9.43 -9.44 -2.54
N GLY A 54 10.09 -10.53 -2.92
CA GLY A 54 9.56 -11.61 -3.75
C GLY A 54 9.75 -12.99 -3.10
N LEU A 55 9.83 -14.02 -3.94
CA LEU A 55 9.85 -15.43 -3.57
C LEU A 55 10.97 -15.77 -2.60
N VAL A 56 12.19 -15.31 -2.90
CA VAL A 56 13.38 -15.63 -2.09
C VAL A 56 13.22 -15.09 -0.68
N THR A 57 12.77 -13.84 -0.53
CA THR A 57 12.55 -13.21 0.78
C THR A 57 11.41 -13.88 1.54
N LEU A 58 10.32 -14.24 0.86
CA LEU A 58 9.17 -14.92 1.46
C LEU A 58 9.45 -16.39 1.84
N SER A 59 10.53 -16.99 1.35
CA SER A 59 10.94 -18.35 1.75
C SER A 59 11.45 -18.45 3.20
N ASP A 60 11.84 -17.33 3.83
CA ASP A 60 12.17 -17.29 5.26
C ASP A 60 10.88 -17.51 6.10
N PRO A 61 10.82 -18.56 6.95
CA PRO A 61 9.63 -18.87 7.75
C PRO A 61 9.14 -17.72 8.63
N ARG A 62 10.05 -16.88 9.13
CA ARG A 62 9.69 -15.70 9.93
C ARG A 62 8.99 -14.66 9.06
N VAL A 63 9.52 -14.39 7.87
CA VAL A 63 8.93 -13.44 6.93
C VAL A 63 7.58 -13.96 6.46
N TRP A 64 7.48 -15.25 6.12
CA TRP A 64 6.21 -15.87 5.74
C TRP A 64 5.15 -15.78 6.83
N SER A 65 5.53 -16.04 8.09
CA SER A 65 4.60 -15.92 9.22
C SER A 65 4.10 -14.48 9.40
N ALA A 66 5.00 -13.48 9.31
CA ALA A 66 4.62 -12.07 9.36
C ALA A 66 3.74 -11.67 8.17
N PHE A 67 4.05 -12.16 6.97
CA PHE A 67 3.27 -11.92 5.75
C PHE A 67 1.84 -12.46 5.91
N GLY A 68 1.67 -13.69 6.39
CA GLY A 68 0.36 -14.28 6.66
C GLY A 68 -0.45 -13.51 7.70
N GLN A 69 0.19 -12.91 8.70
CA GLN A 69 -0.50 -12.15 9.75
C GLN A 69 -0.89 -10.73 9.34
N PHE A 70 -0.06 -10.05 8.54
CA PHE A 70 -0.19 -8.61 8.34
C PHE A 70 -0.38 -8.20 6.87
N MET A 71 0.08 -9.01 5.92
CA MET A 71 -0.01 -8.68 4.48
C MET A 71 -1.05 -9.51 3.72
N TRP A 72 -1.53 -10.62 4.27
CA TRP A 72 -2.50 -11.49 3.58
C TRP A 72 -3.76 -10.72 3.15
N GLY A 73 -4.28 -9.87 4.03
CA GLY A 73 -5.44 -9.03 3.73
C GLY A 73 -5.15 -7.98 2.65
N ASN A 74 -4.00 -7.31 2.70
CA ASN A 74 -3.62 -6.28 1.74
C ASN A 74 -3.38 -6.88 0.35
N GLN A 75 -2.62 -7.98 0.28
CA GLN A 75 -2.35 -8.65 -1.00
C GLN A 75 -3.63 -9.16 -1.64
N GLY A 76 -4.53 -9.78 -0.86
CA GLY A 76 -5.78 -10.32 -1.38
C GLY A 76 -6.68 -9.23 -1.98
N ARG A 77 -6.76 -8.06 -1.33
CA ARG A 77 -7.50 -6.90 -1.85
C ARG A 77 -6.85 -6.33 -3.11
N TYR A 78 -5.53 -6.15 -3.10
CA TYR A 78 -4.82 -5.66 -4.29
C TYR A 78 -4.96 -6.64 -5.46
N GLN A 79 -4.95 -7.95 -5.19
CA GLN A 79 -5.23 -8.95 -6.21
C GLN A 79 -6.65 -8.85 -6.77
N THR A 80 -7.66 -8.56 -5.94
CA THR A 80 -9.03 -8.35 -6.44
C THR A 80 -9.15 -7.12 -7.32
N TYR A 81 -8.23 -6.15 -7.22
CA TYR A 81 -8.17 -4.97 -8.07
C TYR A 81 -7.55 -5.22 -9.45
N LEU A 82 -6.49 -6.02 -9.54
CA LEU A 82 -5.77 -6.29 -10.80
C LEU A 82 -6.64 -6.73 -12.00
N PRO A 83 -7.72 -7.52 -11.84
CA PRO A 83 -8.57 -7.89 -12.97
C PRO A 83 -9.65 -6.86 -13.33
N VAL A 84 -9.80 -5.77 -12.56
CA VAL A 84 -10.90 -4.78 -12.71
C VAL A 84 -10.39 -3.33 -12.77
N THR A 85 -9.13 -3.14 -13.22
CA THR A 85 -8.45 -1.83 -13.25
C THR A 85 -9.15 -0.77 -14.12
N GLU A 86 -10.01 -1.19 -15.05
CA GLU A 86 -10.79 -0.34 -15.94
C GLU A 86 -12.08 0.20 -15.31
N SER A 87 -12.52 -0.38 -14.19
CA SER A 87 -13.77 -0.03 -13.50
C SER A 87 -13.59 0.32 -12.02
N HIS A 88 -12.36 0.22 -11.50
CA HIS A 88 -12.03 0.55 -10.12
C HIS A 88 -10.74 1.36 -10.06
N GLY A 89 -10.57 2.11 -8.98
CA GLY A 89 -9.37 2.92 -8.78
C GLY A 89 -9.18 3.29 -7.31
N PRO A 90 -8.05 3.93 -6.97
CA PRO A 90 -7.65 4.17 -5.58
C PRO A 90 -8.45 5.25 -4.85
N LEU A 91 -9.34 6.00 -5.52
CA LEU A 91 -10.14 7.07 -4.90
C LEU A 91 -11.60 6.66 -4.61
N GLY A 92 -12.03 5.46 -5.03
CA GLY A 92 -13.44 5.05 -5.04
C GLY A 92 -14.26 5.80 -6.09
N GLU A 93 -15.35 5.19 -6.60
CA GLU A 93 -16.24 5.85 -7.57
C GLU A 93 -17.28 6.75 -6.88
N SER A 94 -17.46 6.61 -5.56
CA SER A 94 -18.33 7.45 -4.74
C SER A 94 -17.73 7.75 -3.36
N LEU A 95 -18.19 8.85 -2.74
CA LEU A 95 -17.83 9.19 -1.36
C LEU A 95 -18.42 8.12 -0.42
N GLY A 96 -17.60 7.16 -0.02
CA GLY A 96 -18.00 6.00 0.80
C GLY A 96 -17.83 4.65 0.11
N ASP A 97 -17.27 4.63 -1.10
CA ASP A 97 -16.90 3.39 -1.78
C ASP A 97 -15.79 2.70 -0.99
N ASP A 98 -16.12 1.53 -0.48
CA ASP A 98 -15.34 0.79 0.52
C ASP A 98 -15.08 -0.65 0.04
N ASP A 99 -15.17 -0.84 -1.27
CA ASP A 99 -15.05 -2.14 -1.88
C ASP A 99 -13.60 -2.66 -1.84
N LEU A 100 -13.48 -3.99 -1.88
CA LEU A 100 -12.19 -4.65 -1.71
C LEU A 100 -11.15 -4.26 -2.78
N PRO A 101 -11.52 -4.13 -4.07
CA PRO A 101 -10.63 -3.58 -5.10
C PRO A 101 -10.10 -2.19 -4.78
N THR A 102 -10.96 -1.22 -4.45
CA THR A 102 -10.53 0.15 -4.14
C THR A 102 -9.55 0.18 -2.98
N ARG A 103 -9.83 -0.58 -1.91
CA ARG A 103 -8.93 -0.72 -0.75
C ARG A 103 -7.56 -1.27 -1.13
N GLY A 104 -7.51 -2.26 -2.02
CA GLY A 104 -6.26 -2.82 -2.53
C GLY A 104 -5.48 -1.84 -3.39
N ALA A 105 -6.18 -1.16 -4.29
CA ALA A 105 -5.62 -0.13 -5.17
C ALA A 105 -5.01 1.02 -4.36
N ILE A 106 -5.72 1.53 -3.35
CA ILE A 106 -5.21 2.66 -2.56
C ILE A 106 -3.99 2.28 -1.72
N TRP A 107 -3.96 1.10 -1.13
CA TRP A 107 -2.78 0.62 -0.42
C TRP A 107 -1.55 0.58 -1.34
N SER A 108 -1.68 -0.01 -2.53
CA SER A 108 -0.59 -0.07 -3.52
C SER A 108 -0.17 1.32 -3.98
N LEU A 109 -1.12 2.22 -4.27
CA LEU A 109 -0.81 3.59 -4.66
C LEU A 109 0.00 4.32 -3.57
N LEU A 110 -0.44 4.26 -2.32
CA LEU A 110 0.25 4.95 -1.22
C LEU A 110 1.67 4.40 -1.04
N ARG A 111 1.86 3.08 -1.12
CA ARG A 111 3.18 2.45 -1.06
C ARG A 111 4.08 2.95 -2.19
N TYR A 112 3.56 2.95 -3.43
CA TYR A 112 4.25 3.48 -4.61
C TYR A 112 4.62 4.96 -4.41
N LEU A 113 3.71 5.80 -3.91
CA LEU A 113 3.99 7.22 -3.68
C LEU A 113 5.11 7.44 -2.68
N ALA A 114 5.12 6.70 -1.58
CA ALA A 114 6.19 6.76 -0.60
C ALA A 114 7.54 6.30 -1.20
N ASP A 115 7.54 5.24 -2.00
CA ASP A 115 8.74 4.75 -2.68
C ASP A 115 9.25 5.73 -3.74
N ARG A 116 8.34 6.32 -4.50
CA ARG A 116 8.63 7.21 -5.63
C ARG A 116 9.14 8.58 -5.19
N THR A 117 8.62 9.10 -4.08
CA THR A 117 8.83 10.50 -3.69
C THR A 117 9.79 10.68 -2.51
N ARG A 118 10.24 9.58 -1.89
CA ARG A 118 11.10 9.60 -0.72
C ARG A 118 12.19 8.53 -0.79
N THR A 119 13.37 8.87 -0.29
CA THR A 119 14.49 7.93 -0.11
C THR A 119 14.30 7.02 1.10
N THR A 120 13.57 7.48 2.11
CA THR A 120 13.06 6.70 3.24
C THR A 120 11.64 7.13 3.53
N ASP A 121 10.81 6.30 4.15
CA ASP A 121 9.43 6.69 4.49
C ASP A 121 9.40 7.89 5.44
N GLY A 122 10.44 8.08 6.27
CA GLY A 122 10.63 9.27 7.10
C GLY A 122 9.38 9.63 7.90
N ASN A 123 8.90 10.85 7.74
CA ASN A 123 7.67 11.35 8.34
C ASN A 123 6.48 11.40 7.36
N PHE A 124 6.57 10.75 6.19
CA PHE A 124 5.53 10.82 5.14
C PHE A 124 4.15 10.40 5.67
N TRP A 125 4.07 9.21 6.28
CA TRP A 125 2.83 8.69 6.88
C TRP A 125 2.32 9.60 8.02
N TYR A 126 3.24 10.10 8.83
CA TYR A 126 2.91 11.01 9.91
C TYR A 126 2.29 12.31 9.40
N GLN A 127 2.81 12.88 8.31
CA GLN A 127 2.30 14.11 7.74
C GLN A 127 0.87 13.96 7.20
N LEU A 128 0.54 12.80 6.60
CA LEU A 128 -0.82 12.50 6.14
C LEU A 128 -1.81 12.41 7.33
N VAL A 129 -1.41 11.77 8.42
CA VAL A 129 -2.25 11.66 9.63
C VAL A 129 -2.31 12.97 10.43
N ASN A 130 -1.25 13.78 10.39
CA ASN A 130 -1.13 15.03 11.14
C ASN A 130 -1.47 16.24 10.26
N SER A 131 -2.64 16.21 9.62
CA SER A 131 -3.12 17.25 8.72
C SER A 131 -4.53 17.73 9.10
N GLN A 132 -4.79 19.02 8.87
CA GLN A 132 -6.14 19.62 9.00
C GLN A 132 -6.91 19.61 7.67
N THR A 133 -6.26 19.22 6.57
CA THR A 133 -6.89 18.98 5.26
C THR A 133 -7.23 17.50 5.12
N VAL A 134 -8.09 17.16 4.15
CA VAL A 134 -8.52 15.78 3.86
C VAL A 134 -8.33 15.45 2.38
N GLY A 135 -8.33 14.16 2.08
CA GLY A 135 -8.36 13.64 0.72
C GLY A 135 -7.22 14.14 -0.15
N MET A 136 -7.55 14.52 -1.39
CA MET A 136 -6.55 14.97 -2.37
C MET A 136 -5.82 16.24 -1.95
N ALA A 137 -6.49 17.13 -1.20
CA ALA A 137 -5.85 18.33 -0.66
C ALA A 137 -4.78 17.97 0.38
N ASN A 138 -5.07 16.99 1.25
CA ASN A 138 -4.09 16.46 2.20
C ASN A 138 -2.90 15.82 1.46
N LEU A 139 -3.19 14.94 0.49
CA LEU A 139 -2.14 14.28 -0.29
C LEU A 139 -1.25 15.29 -1.04
N GLN A 140 -1.84 16.27 -1.71
CA GLN A 140 -1.11 17.34 -2.40
C GLN A 140 -0.22 18.13 -1.45
N GLN A 141 -0.72 18.46 -0.26
CA GLN A 141 0.05 19.18 0.75
C GLN A 141 1.27 18.38 1.22
N VAL A 142 1.14 17.07 1.43
CA VAL A 142 2.25 16.20 1.86
C VAL A 142 3.23 15.95 0.72
N LEU A 143 2.75 15.77 -0.51
CA LEU A 143 3.60 15.60 -1.69
C LEU A 143 4.36 16.88 -2.05
N GLY A 144 3.77 18.05 -1.78
CA GLY A 144 4.32 19.36 -2.15
C GLY A 144 4.19 19.69 -3.64
N THR A 145 3.41 18.89 -4.39
CA THR A 145 3.17 19.03 -5.83
C THR A 145 1.82 18.42 -6.19
N ASP A 146 1.33 18.72 -7.39
CA ASP A 146 0.15 18.08 -7.97
C ASP A 146 0.26 16.53 -7.91
N PRO A 147 -0.69 15.84 -7.27
CA PRO A 147 -0.71 14.38 -7.22
C PRO A 147 -1.03 13.70 -8.56
N THR A 148 -1.76 14.37 -9.47
CA THR A 148 -2.34 13.73 -10.66
C THR A 148 -1.34 12.96 -11.54
N PRO A 149 -0.12 13.47 -11.83
CA PRO A 149 0.87 12.72 -12.61
C PRO A 149 1.26 11.38 -11.98
N TYR A 150 1.26 11.28 -10.65
CA TYR A 150 1.64 10.05 -9.96
C TYR A 150 0.59 8.95 -10.08
N PHE A 151 -0.70 9.29 -10.18
CA PHE A 151 -1.76 8.29 -10.41
C PHE A 151 -1.57 7.59 -11.76
N ARG A 152 -1.26 8.37 -12.81
CA ARG A 152 -0.94 7.83 -14.13
C ARG A 152 0.30 6.94 -14.10
N ASP A 153 1.37 7.42 -13.48
CA ASP A 153 2.63 6.68 -13.42
C ASP A 153 2.48 5.39 -12.59
N TRP A 154 1.73 5.45 -11.47
CA TRP A 154 1.35 4.29 -10.69
C TRP A 154 0.56 3.29 -11.52
N ALA A 155 -0.51 3.72 -12.21
CA ALA A 155 -1.32 2.83 -13.05
C ALA A 155 -0.48 2.15 -14.14
N THR A 156 0.53 2.86 -14.67
CA THR A 156 1.51 2.26 -15.58
C THR A 156 2.37 1.22 -14.87
N SER A 157 2.88 1.54 -13.67
CA SER A 157 3.70 0.65 -12.85
C SER A 157 2.98 -0.64 -12.44
N VAL A 158 1.65 -0.61 -12.25
CA VAL A 158 0.83 -1.81 -11.95
C VAL A 158 1.02 -2.88 -13.04
N PHE A 159 1.22 -2.47 -14.30
CA PHE A 159 1.47 -3.39 -15.41
C PHE A 159 2.96 -3.63 -15.67
N THR A 160 3.78 -2.58 -15.68
CA THR A 160 5.16 -2.66 -16.20
C THR A 160 6.18 -3.23 -15.22
N ASP A 161 5.93 -3.07 -13.93
CA ASP A 161 6.84 -3.49 -12.87
C ASP A 161 7.12 -5.00 -12.94
N ASP A 162 8.40 -5.36 -12.75
CA ASP A 162 8.94 -6.72 -12.87
C ASP A 162 8.57 -7.49 -14.17
N PHE A 163 8.17 -6.79 -15.23
CA PHE A 163 7.82 -7.38 -16.54
C PHE A 163 8.54 -6.75 -17.72
N VAL A 164 8.73 -5.43 -17.68
CA VAL A 164 9.39 -4.70 -18.76
C VAL A 164 10.82 -4.37 -18.35
N ASP A 165 11.78 -5.03 -18.97
CA ASP A 165 13.20 -4.76 -18.75
C ASP A 165 13.59 -3.33 -19.15
N GLY A 166 14.44 -2.69 -18.33
CA GLY A 166 14.98 -1.36 -18.63
C GLY A 166 13.95 -0.22 -18.61
N ILE A 167 12.77 -0.44 -18.03
CA ILE A 167 11.74 0.59 -17.89
C ILE A 167 12.20 1.71 -16.94
N ALA A 168 11.68 2.92 -17.15
CA ALA A 168 12.03 4.08 -16.33
C ALA A 168 11.60 3.88 -14.86
N PRO A 169 12.35 4.40 -13.85
CA PRO A 169 12.06 4.15 -12.43
C PRO A 169 10.71 4.68 -11.91
N GLN A 170 10.00 5.52 -12.65
CA GLN A 170 8.62 5.92 -12.30
C GLN A 170 7.60 4.81 -12.60
N TYR A 171 7.96 3.80 -13.38
CA TYR A 171 7.08 2.74 -13.80
C TYR A 171 7.43 1.41 -13.10
N THR A 172 8.02 1.50 -11.91
CA THR A 172 8.43 0.39 -11.06
C THR A 172 7.91 0.56 -9.63
N GLN A 173 7.73 -0.53 -8.86
CA GLN A 173 7.28 -0.54 -7.47
C GLN A 173 8.33 -1.22 -6.55
N PRO A 174 9.35 -0.49 -6.09
CA PRO A 174 10.56 -1.09 -5.49
C PRO A 174 10.35 -1.94 -4.23
N SER A 175 9.22 -1.85 -3.55
CA SER A 175 8.98 -2.58 -2.28
C SER A 175 8.61 -4.04 -2.46
N TRP A 176 7.90 -4.39 -3.52
CA TRP A 176 7.23 -5.69 -3.66
C TRP A 176 7.33 -6.21 -5.08
N ASP A 177 7.80 -7.45 -5.23
CA ASP A 177 7.70 -8.18 -6.49
C ASP A 177 6.39 -8.98 -6.51
N TRP A 178 5.31 -8.32 -6.90
CA TRP A 178 3.98 -8.95 -6.88
C TRP A 178 3.86 -10.11 -7.90
N ARG A 179 4.71 -10.13 -8.92
CA ARG A 179 4.72 -11.20 -9.93
C ARG A 179 5.25 -12.50 -9.34
N GLU A 180 6.21 -12.43 -8.44
CA GLU A 180 6.67 -13.57 -7.65
C GLU A 180 5.75 -13.90 -6.48
N VAL A 181 5.14 -12.90 -5.82
CA VAL A 181 4.28 -13.16 -4.64
C VAL A 181 2.96 -13.86 -5.01
N TYR A 182 2.26 -13.44 -6.06
CA TYR A 182 0.92 -13.99 -6.34
C TYR A 182 0.87 -15.49 -6.66
N PRO A 183 1.82 -16.06 -7.43
CA PRO A 183 1.87 -17.51 -7.64
C PRO A 183 2.02 -18.32 -6.35
N LEU A 184 2.70 -17.78 -5.33
CA LEU A 184 2.90 -18.44 -4.03
C LEU A 184 1.62 -18.50 -3.21
N THR A 185 0.84 -17.42 -3.23
CA THR A 185 -0.34 -17.28 -2.39
C THR A 185 -1.60 -17.89 -3.02
N HIS A 186 -1.56 -18.30 -4.29
CA HIS A 186 -2.72 -18.80 -5.05
C HIS A 186 -2.57 -20.21 -5.66
N GLY A 187 -1.68 -21.04 -5.11
CA GLY A 187 -1.77 -22.50 -5.28
C GLY A 187 -1.05 -23.10 -6.49
N SER A 188 0.04 -22.49 -6.99
CA SER A 188 0.95 -23.18 -7.92
C SER A 188 2.33 -23.50 -7.35
N TYR A 189 2.58 -23.24 -6.05
CA TYR A 189 3.82 -23.67 -5.40
C TYR A 189 3.60 -24.92 -4.55
N VAL A 190 3.99 -26.07 -5.10
CA VAL A 190 4.38 -27.23 -4.32
C VAL A 190 5.67 -26.81 -3.62
N GLY A 191 5.65 -26.69 -2.29
CA GLY A 191 6.85 -26.45 -1.50
C GLY A 191 7.96 -27.45 -1.85
N PRO A 192 9.23 -27.19 -1.48
CA PRO A 192 10.32 -28.05 -1.90
C PRO A 192 10.02 -29.48 -1.46
N LEU A 193 9.88 -30.36 -2.47
CA LEU A 193 9.83 -31.79 -2.28
C LEU A 193 11.05 -32.17 -1.43
N SER A 194 10.77 -32.70 -0.25
CA SER A 194 11.74 -33.46 0.51
C SER A 194 12.26 -34.60 -0.37
N HIS A 195 13.49 -34.46 -0.85
CA HIS A 195 14.28 -35.57 -1.37
C HIS A 195 15.62 -35.60 -0.64
N SER A 196 15.60 -36.26 0.53
CA SER A 196 16.49 -37.36 0.91
C SER A 196 16.05 -37.90 2.26
#